data_AF-A0A4V2F681-F1
#
_entry.id   AF-A0A4V2F681-F1
#
_cell.length_a   1.000
_cell.length_b   1.000
_cell.length_c   1.000
_cell.angle_alpha   90.00
_cell.angle_beta   90.00
_cell.angle_gamma   90.00
#
_symmetry.space_group_name_H-M   'P 1'
#
loop_
_entity.id
_entity.type
_entity.pdbx_description
1 polymer ?
#
loop_
_entity_poly.entity_id
_entity_poly.type
_entity_poly.pdbx_seq_one_letter_code
_entity_poly.pdbx_strand_id
1 'polypeptide(L)'
;MNEEDLRKFIEFTKTLLTQLQGQNEYAWFFESFNLEIVNSFFQNGANTSGPDKFQSITESDVGRIKAYLSFVDKKALNYGKEFYKDIVEDNLRKELIKDFKAMKIALKNEDIVEFGRRLYLQIENIYNYSLSELNVHELIHSNKDFYSKVPFKWSERAKSYDYDFFKSFYSFDKELKVYSPVELSKVSFNTKSVFLMHYFNYSVNKFNIDDIYFLRNKGSHRGTLNEDEKNKLQSIFNDFDKNYSFYHKVLFDVVNGIKNIR
;
A
#
# COMPACT_ATOMS: atom_id res chain seq x y z
N MET A 1 -12.39 -13.05 4.95
CA MET A 1 -12.03 -14.46 4.74
C MET A 1 -13.27 -15.27 5.10
N ASN A 2 -13.82 -16.03 4.15
CA ASN A 2 -14.97 -16.88 4.45
C ASN A 2 -14.49 -18.11 5.27
N GLU A 3 -15.42 -18.90 5.80
CA GLU A 3 -15.08 -20.05 6.66
C GLU A 3 -14.20 -21.09 5.96
N GLU A 4 -14.36 -21.22 4.65
CA GLU A 4 -13.59 -22.17 3.85
C GLU A 4 -12.15 -21.71 3.60
N ASP A 5 -11.95 -20.41 3.37
CA ASP A 5 -10.63 -19.79 3.28
C ASP A 5 -9.88 -19.89 4.61
N LEU A 6 -10.59 -19.74 5.75
CA LEU A 6 -10.02 -19.92 7.08
C LEU A 6 -9.62 -21.38 7.33
N ARG A 7 -10.44 -22.36 6.89
CA ARG A 7 -10.08 -23.78 6.92
C ARG A 7 -8.83 -24.07 6.10
N LYS A 8 -8.77 -23.57 4.86
CA LYS A 8 -7.60 -23.72 3.97
C LYS A 8 -6.34 -23.10 4.58
N PHE A 9 -6.45 -21.93 5.21
CA PHE A 9 -5.34 -21.29 5.92
C PHE A 9 -4.86 -22.15 7.11
N ILE A 10 -5.78 -22.68 7.91
CA ILE A 10 -5.44 -23.57 9.04
C ILE A 10 -4.77 -24.86 8.55
N GLU A 11 -5.27 -25.47 7.48
CA GLU A 11 -4.67 -26.67 6.88
C GLU A 11 -3.28 -26.39 6.31
N PHE A 12 -3.09 -25.24 5.65
CA PHE A 12 -1.80 -24.80 5.15
C PHE A 12 -0.79 -24.59 6.28
N THR A 13 -1.15 -23.83 7.32
CA THR A 13 -0.28 -23.58 8.49
C THR A 13 0.08 -24.89 9.20
N LYS A 14 -0.88 -25.82 9.33
CA LYS A 14 -0.63 -27.15 9.91
C LYS A 14 0.35 -27.96 9.07
N THR A 15 0.12 -28.03 7.76
CA THR A 15 0.97 -28.80 6.83
C THR A 15 2.40 -28.28 6.84
N LEU A 16 2.56 -26.95 6.80
CA LEU A 16 3.84 -26.28 6.87
C LEU A 16 4.55 -26.60 8.20
N LEU A 17 3.85 -26.51 9.34
CA LEU A 17 4.43 -26.82 10.65
C LEU A 17 4.86 -28.29 10.76
N THR A 18 4.08 -29.24 10.24
CA THR A 18 4.44 -30.68 10.25
C THR A 18 5.67 -30.96 9.41
N GLN A 19 5.78 -30.33 8.22
CA GLN A 19 6.90 -30.54 7.31
C GLN A 19 8.22 -30.02 7.88
N LEU A 20 8.15 -28.93 8.64
CA LEU A 20 9.32 -28.31 9.26
C LEU A 20 9.70 -28.98 10.60
N GLN A 21 8.78 -29.71 11.24
CA GLN A 21 8.99 -30.29 12.57
C GLN A 21 10.09 -31.37 12.55
N GLY A 22 11.10 -31.20 13.42
CA GLY A 22 12.23 -32.14 13.54
C GLY A 22 13.41 -31.85 12.63
N GLN A 23 13.32 -30.81 11.80
CA GLN A 23 14.44 -30.33 10.98
C GLN A 23 15.19 -29.22 11.73
N ASN A 24 16.43 -29.50 12.15
CA ASN A 24 17.23 -28.57 12.96
C ASN A 24 17.50 -27.22 12.28
N GLU A 25 17.48 -27.17 10.94
CA GLU A 25 17.65 -25.95 10.16
C GLU A 25 16.49 -24.95 10.29
N TYR A 26 15.31 -25.40 10.72
CA TYR A 26 14.14 -24.56 10.96
C TYR A 26 13.84 -24.38 12.45
N ALA A 27 14.76 -24.75 13.35
CA ALA A 27 14.59 -24.57 14.79
C ALA A 27 14.35 -23.11 15.19
N TRP A 28 14.99 -22.16 14.50
CA TRP A 28 14.80 -20.71 14.69
C TRP A 28 13.36 -20.25 14.37
N PHE A 29 12.70 -20.89 13.40
CA PHE A 29 11.31 -20.62 13.04
C PHE A 29 10.37 -21.13 14.13
N PHE A 30 10.62 -22.32 14.69
CA PHE A 30 9.86 -22.83 15.84
C PHE A 30 10.11 -22.04 17.12
N GLU A 31 11.32 -21.54 17.34
CA GLU A 31 11.66 -20.70 18.47
C GLU A 31 10.93 -19.35 18.39
N SER A 32 10.92 -18.72 17.20
CA SER A 32 10.18 -17.49 16.93
C SER A 32 8.65 -17.70 16.99
N PHE A 33 8.15 -18.78 16.40
CA PHE A 33 6.73 -19.17 16.44
C PHE A 33 6.27 -19.48 17.87
N ASN A 34 7.09 -20.17 18.67
CA ASN A 34 6.77 -20.44 20.07
C ASN A 34 6.85 -19.19 20.96
N LEU A 35 7.84 -18.31 20.74
CA LEU A 35 7.99 -17.08 21.50
C LEU A 35 6.85 -16.10 21.24
N GLU A 36 6.40 -15.94 19.99
CA GLU A 36 5.34 -14.99 19.65
C GLU A 36 3.93 -15.58 19.78
N ILE A 37 3.73 -16.86 19.47
CA ILE A 37 2.39 -17.49 19.43
C ILE A 37 2.12 -18.37 20.65
N VAL A 38 3.08 -19.20 21.09
CA VAL A 38 2.83 -20.14 22.21
C VAL A 38 2.89 -19.46 23.57
N ASN A 39 3.93 -18.64 23.83
CA ASN A 39 4.12 -17.98 25.12
C ASN A 39 3.14 -16.82 25.38
N SER A 40 2.58 -16.23 24.32
CA SER A 40 1.56 -15.17 24.44
C SER A 40 0.13 -15.73 24.62
N PHE A 41 -0.15 -16.96 24.12
CA PHE A 41 -1.54 -17.44 23.97
C PHE A 41 -1.86 -18.80 24.61
N PHE A 42 -0.89 -19.64 24.98
CA PHE A 42 -1.14 -21.03 25.43
C PHE A 42 -0.72 -21.34 26.87
N GLN A 43 -0.41 -20.36 27.72
CA GLN A 43 -0.25 -20.64 29.15
C GLN A 43 -1.60 -20.89 29.83
N ASN A 44 -2.06 -22.13 29.72
CA ASN A 44 -2.69 -22.92 30.78
C ASN A 44 -2.80 -24.38 30.31
N GLY A 45 -1.83 -25.21 30.72
CA GLY A 45 -1.94 -26.67 30.60
C GLY A 45 -0.64 -27.36 30.19
N ALA A 46 -0.26 -28.37 30.97
CA ALA A 46 1.04 -29.05 30.97
C ALA A 46 1.45 -29.76 29.67
N ASN A 47 2.77 -29.90 29.53
CA ASN A 47 3.50 -30.62 28.49
C ASN A 47 2.97 -32.04 28.22
N THR A 48 2.77 -32.37 26.94
CA THR A 48 2.87 -33.75 26.44
C THR A 48 3.54 -33.80 25.07
N SER A 49 4.47 -34.73 24.94
CA SER A 49 5.24 -35.11 23.76
C SER A 49 4.55 -36.24 22.99
N GLY A 50 4.39 -36.10 21.67
CA GLY A 50 3.96 -37.18 20.77
C GLY A 50 3.12 -36.70 19.57
N PRO A 51 3.31 -37.28 18.37
CA PRO A 51 2.71 -36.81 17.12
C PRO A 51 1.29 -37.36 16.97
N ASP A 52 0.30 -36.69 17.58
CA ASP A 52 -1.12 -37.02 17.37
C ASP A 52 -2.06 -35.81 17.53
N LYS A 53 -1.56 -34.60 17.22
CA LYS A 53 -2.30 -33.33 17.41
C LYS A 53 -3.10 -32.87 16.18
N PHE A 54 -3.23 -33.69 15.14
CA PHE A 54 -3.92 -33.31 13.91
C PHE A 54 -5.42 -33.67 13.88
N GLN A 55 -5.90 -34.57 14.75
CA GLN A 55 -7.31 -34.97 14.79
C GLN A 55 -8.22 -34.09 15.70
N SER A 56 -7.66 -33.12 16.44
CA SER A 56 -8.40 -32.35 17.44
C SER A 56 -8.33 -30.83 17.21
N ILE A 57 -8.66 -30.34 16.01
CA ILE A 57 -9.05 -28.91 15.88
C ILE A 57 -10.35 -28.75 16.65
N THR A 58 -10.29 -28.15 17.83
CA THR A 58 -11.49 -27.85 18.59
C THR A 58 -12.08 -26.51 18.14
N GLU A 59 -13.37 -26.29 18.39
CA GLU A 59 -14.00 -24.96 18.18
C GLU A 59 -13.29 -23.85 18.98
N SER A 60 -12.68 -24.20 20.13
CA SER A 60 -11.87 -23.30 20.94
C SER A 60 -10.63 -22.80 20.18
N ASP A 61 -9.96 -23.68 19.44
CA ASP A 61 -8.77 -23.30 18.64
C ASP A 61 -9.15 -22.42 17.45
N VAL A 62 -10.29 -22.70 16.80
CA VAL A 62 -10.89 -21.82 15.78
C VAL A 62 -11.25 -20.45 16.39
N GLY A 63 -11.84 -20.43 17.58
CA GLY A 63 -12.15 -19.21 18.33
C GLY A 63 -10.91 -18.39 18.67
N ARG A 64 -9.83 -19.04 19.09
CA ARG A 64 -8.54 -18.39 19.41
C ARG A 64 -7.86 -17.81 18.17
N ILE A 65 -7.85 -18.54 17.05
CA ILE A 65 -7.33 -18.05 15.77
C ILE A 65 -8.16 -16.87 15.26
N LYS A 66 -9.50 -16.95 15.36
CA LYS A 66 -10.40 -15.81 15.06
C LYS A 66 -10.11 -14.60 15.96
N ALA A 67 -9.85 -14.81 17.24
CA ALA A 67 -9.50 -13.74 18.18
C ALA A 67 -8.13 -13.10 17.86
N TYR A 68 -7.12 -13.91 17.50
CA TYR A 68 -5.81 -13.42 17.08
C TYR A 68 -5.88 -12.64 15.76
N LEU A 69 -6.58 -13.17 14.76
CA LEU A 69 -6.82 -12.45 13.50
C LEU A 69 -7.59 -11.15 13.75
N SER A 70 -8.59 -11.16 14.65
CA SER A 70 -9.31 -9.96 15.09
C SER A 70 -8.39 -8.96 15.81
N PHE A 71 -7.47 -9.44 16.64
CA PHE A 71 -6.49 -8.59 17.34
C PHE A 71 -5.53 -7.92 16.35
N VAL A 72 -4.99 -8.68 15.40
CA VAL A 72 -4.12 -8.15 14.32
C VAL A 72 -4.89 -7.13 13.48
N ASP A 73 -6.12 -7.45 13.10
CA ASP A 73 -7.02 -6.55 12.37
C ASP A 73 -7.31 -5.26 13.14
N LYS A 74 -7.56 -5.36 14.45
CA LYS A 74 -7.79 -4.20 15.33
C LYS A 74 -6.54 -3.35 15.48
N LYS A 75 -5.35 -3.96 15.60
CA LYS A 75 -4.08 -3.25 15.71
C LYS A 75 -3.77 -2.46 14.44
N ALA A 76 -3.91 -3.10 13.27
CA ALA A 76 -3.74 -2.44 11.97
C ALA A 76 -4.75 -1.29 11.77
N LEU A 77 -6.02 -1.52 12.15
CA LEU A 77 -7.06 -0.49 12.13
C LEU A 77 -6.73 0.71 13.04
N ASN A 78 -6.29 0.45 14.27
CA ASN A 78 -5.95 1.50 15.22
C ASN A 78 -4.72 2.31 14.78
N TYR A 79 -3.71 1.66 14.18
CA TYR A 79 -2.60 2.39 13.57
C TYR A 79 -3.05 3.30 12.44
N GLY A 80 -3.93 2.82 11.56
CA GLY A 80 -4.51 3.66 10.50
C GLY A 80 -5.26 4.86 11.07
N LYS A 81 -6.08 4.65 12.11
CA LYS A 81 -6.81 5.74 12.80
C LYS A 81 -5.88 6.81 13.35
N GLU A 82 -4.80 6.40 14.02
CA GLU A 82 -3.83 7.33 14.57
C GLU A 82 -3.03 8.04 13.48
N PHE A 83 -2.62 7.31 12.44
CA PHE A 83 -1.85 7.86 11.32
C PHE A 83 -2.62 8.91 10.52
N TYR A 84 -3.94 8.74 10.36
CA TYR A 84 -4.82 9.65 9.63
C TYR A 84 -5.70 10.52 10.53
N LYS A 85 -5.38 10.64 11.82
CA LYS A 85 -6.24 11.37 12.78
C LYS A 85 -6.48 12.83 12.38
N ASP A 86 -5.48 13.45 11.76
CA ASP A 86 -5.48 14.86 11.37
C ASP A 86 -6.15 15.12 10.01
N ILE A 87 -6.68 14.10 9.33
CA ILE A 87 -7.45 14.30 8.10
C ILE A 87 -8.87 14.74 8.45
N VAL A 88 -9.30 15.87 7.89
CA VAL A 88 -10.59 16.52 8.21
C VAL A 88 -11.77 15.83 7.53
N GLU A 89 -11.63 15.46 6.26
CA GLU A 89 -12.73 14.85 5.52
C GLU A 89 -12.91 13.38 5.92
N ASP A 90 -14.09 13.08 6.46
CA ASP A 90 -14.40 11.81 7.10
C ASP A 90 -14.41 10.61 6.15
N ASN A 91 -14.89 10.79 4.92
CA ASN A 91 -15.00 9.70 3.95
C ASN A 91 -13.62 9.30 3.41
N LEU A 92 -12.78 10.27 3.05
CA LEU A 92 -11.38 10.11 2.73
C LEU A 92 -10.68 9.40 3.88
N ARG A 93 -10.79 9.93 5.11
CA ARG A 93 -10.16 9.32 6.28
C ARG A 93 -10.57 7.86 6.45
N LYS A 94 -11.87 7.53 6.33
CA LYS A 94 -12.37 6.15 6.43
C LYS A 94 -11.80 5.23 5.35
N GLU A 95 -11.78 5.66 4.09
CA GLU A 95 -11.22 4.86 3.00
C GLU A 95 -9.70 4.66 3.16
N LEU A 96 -8.97 5.70 3.58
CA LEU A 96 -7.53 5.60 3.85
C LEU A 96 -7.22 4.63 4.99
N ILE A 97 -7.98 4.66 6.09
CA ILE A 97 -7.83 3.72 7.20
C ILE A 97 -8.09 2.27 6.75
N LYS A 98 -9.10 2.07 5.91
CA LYS A 98 -9.45 0.75 5.34
C LYS A 98 -8.33 0.23 4.45
N ASP A 99 -7.79 1.04 3.55
CA ASP A 99 -6.67 0.63 2.69
C ASP A 99 -5.37 0.45 3.48
N PHE A 100 -5.12 1.24 4.53
CA PHE A 100 -3.99 1.05 5.43
C PHE A 100 -4.05 -0.30 6.15
N LYS A 101 -5.23 -0.67 6.66
CA LYS A 101 -5.46 -1.98 7.26
C LYS A 101 -5.14 -3.08 6.25
N ALA A 102 -5.69 -2.98 5.04
CA ALA A 102 -5.46 -3.98 3.98
C ALA A 102 -3.97 -4.06 3.57
N MET A 103 -3.28 -2.93 3.51
CA MET A 103 -1.83 -2.86 3.25
C MET A 103 -1.03 -3.62 4.32
N LYS A 104 -1.36 -3.45 5.61
CA LYS A 104 -0.70 -4.17 6.71
C LYS A 104 -0.99 -5.67 6.69
N ILE A 105 -2.19 -6.07 6.27
CA ILE A 105 -2.53 -7.48 6.09
C ILE A 105 -1.74 -8.08 4.92
N ALA A 106 -1.66 -7.40 3.78
CA ALA A 106 -0.90 -7.84 2.62
C ALA A 106 0.59 -8.05 2.96
N LEU A 107 1.19 -7.09 3.67
CA LEU A 107 2.56 -7.18 4.16
C LEU A 107 2.78 -8.43 5.03
N LYS A 108 1.86 -8.73 5.95
CA LYS A 108 1.96 -9.90 6.83
C LYS A 108 1.88 -11.22 6.05
N ASN A 109 1.14 -11.22 4.94
CA ASN A 109 0.99 -12.38 4.07
C ASN A 109 2.09 -12.44 2.99
N GLU A 110 3.13 -11.59 3.09
CA GLU A 110 4.21 -11.48 2.11
C GLU A 110 3.72 -11.16 0.68
N ASP A 111 2.51 -10.61 0.56
CA ASP A 111 1.91 -10.19 -0.71
C ASP A 111 2.37 -8.76 -1.05
N ILE A 112 3.60 -8.67 -1.57
CA ILE A 112 4.25 -7.39 -1.93
C ILE A 112 3.46 -6.65 -3.01
N VAL A 113 2.78 -7.37 -3.92
CA VAL A 113 1.99 -6.77 -4.99
C VAL A 113 0.73 -6.11 -4.42
N GLU A 114 -0.02 -6.81 -3.56
CA GLU A 114 -1.19 -6.22 -2.89
C GLU A 114 -0.77 -5.11 -1.92
N PHE A 115 0.37 -5.25 -1.23
CA PHE A 115 0.95 -4.17 -0.42
C PHE A 115 1.14 -2.90 -1.26
N GLY A 116 1.84 -3.01 -2.39
CA GLY A 116 2.08 -1.88 -3.28
C GLY A 116 0.79 -1.30 -3.86
N ARG A 117 -0.19 -2.16 -4.21
CA ARG A 117 -1.50 -1.73 -4.69
C ARG A 117 -2.27 -0.93 -3.64
N ARG A 118 -2.29 -1.38 -2.38
CA ARG A 118 -2.97 -0.67 -1.28
C ARG A 118 -2.28 0.63 -0.92
N LEU A 119 -0.95 0.64 -0.95
CA LEU A 119 -0.16 1.86 -0.76
C LEU A 119 -0.46 2.89 -1.85
N TYR A 120 -0.48 2.45 -3.12
CA TYR A 120 -0.89 3.30 -4.23
C TYR A 120 -2.29 3.90 -4.03
N LEU A 121 -3.28 3.09 -3.64
CA LEU A 121 -4.66 3.55 -3.48
C LEU A 121 -4.78 4.64 -2.42
N GLN A 122 -4.05 4.50 -1.31
CA GLN A 122 -3.99 5.55 -0.27
C GLN A 122 -3.45 6.87 -0.85
N ILE A 123 -2.32 6.81 -1.57
CA ILE A 123 -1.69 8.01 -2.16
C ILE A 123 -2.59 8.63 -3.22
N GLU A 124 -3.14 7.82 -4.12
CA GLU A 124 -4.01 8.26 -5.22
C GLU A 124 -5.32 8.88 -4.71
N ASN A 125 -5.91 8.34 -3.63
CA ASN A 125 -7.09 8.94 -2.99
C ASN A 125 -6.77 10.29 -2.36
N ILE A 126 -5.62 10.43 -1.70
CA ILE A 126 -5.15 11.72 -1.17
C ILE A 126 -4.95 12.73 -2.32
N TYR A 127 -4.32 12.29 -3.41
CA TYR A 127 -4.08 13.15 -4.57
C TYR A 127 -5.37 13.61 -5.22
N ASN A 128 -6.30 12.69 -5.48
CA ASN A 128 -7.58 13.02 -6.11
C ASN A 128 -8.41 13.96 -5.24
N TYR A 129 -8.47 13.70 -3.92
CA TYR A 129 -9.15 14.59 -3.00
C TYR A 129 -8.51 15.99 -2.98
N SER A 130 -7.19 16.08 -2.78
CA SER A 130 -6.48 17.35 -2.72
C SER A 130 -6.64 18.17 -4.00
N LEU A 131 -6.55 17.54 -5.16
CA LEU A 131 -6.74 18.21 -6.46
C LEU A 131 -8.19 18.69 -6.66
N SER A 132 -9.17 17.95 -6.15
CA SER A 132 -10.57 18.34 -6.16
C SER A 132 -10.81 19.57 -5.26
N GLU A 133 -10.29 19.55 -4.03
CA GLU A 133 -10.39 20.67 -3.09
C GLU A 133 -9.72 21.95 -3.61
N LEU A 134 -8.64 21.82 -4.39
CA LEU A 134 -7.99 22.95 -5.04
C LEU A 134 -8.77 23.52 -6.23
N ASN A 135 -9.84 22.85 -6.67
CA ASN A 135 -10.46 23.07 -7.97
C ASN A 135 -9.38 23.17 -9.06
N VAL A 136 -8.55 22.14 -9.16
CA VAL A 136 -7.29 22.19 -9.92
C VAL A 136 -7.47 22.61 -11.38
N HIS A 137 -8.59 22.24 -12.00
CA HIS A 137 -8.92 22.65 -13.35
C HIS A 137 -9.02 24.17 -13.45
N GLU A 138 -9.87 24.80 -12.65
CA GLU A 138 -10.00 26.27 -12.63
C GLU A 138 -8.66 26.93 -12.29
N LEU A 139 -7.96 26.44 -11.26
CA LEU A 139 -6.65 26.94 -10.86
C LEU A 139 -5.65 26.97 -12.04
N ILE A 140 -5.59 25.88 -12.80
CA ILE A 140 -4.73 25.75 -13.98
C ILE A 140 -5.22 26.65 -15.11
N HIS A 141 -6.53 26.73 -15.33
CA HIS A 141 -7.12 27.53 -16.39
C HIS A 141 -6.86 29.02 -16.21
N SER A 142 -7.12 29.54 -15.00
CA SER A 142 -6.91 30.96 -14.69
C SER A 142 -5.43 31.37 -14.78
N ASN A 143 -4.50 30.42 -14.69
CA ASN A 143 -3.04 30.64 -14.72
C ASN A 143 -2.34 29.81 -15.81
N LYS A 144 -2.97 29.70 -16.98
CA LYS A 144 -2.52 28.81 -18.07
C LYS A 144 -1.04 28.95 -18.41
N ASP A 145 -0.54 30.17 -18.60
CA ASP A 145 0.83 30.41 -19.05
C ASP A 145 1.86 29.86 -18.05
N PHE A 146 1.59 29.98 -16.75
CA PHE A 146 2.42 29.41 -15.69
C PHE A 146 2.36 27.87 -15.73
N TYR A 147 1.16 27.30 -15.74
CA TYR A 147 0.96 25.85 -15.67
C TYR A 147 1.26 25.09 -16.97
N SER A 148 1.47 25.79 -18.08
CA SER A 148 1.93 25.18 -19.33
C SER A 148 3.43 24.88 -19.36
N LYS A 149 4.22 25.43 -18.44
CA LYS A 149 5.68 25.21 -18.41
C LYS A 149 6.25 25.34 -16.99
N VAL A 150 5.88 24.40 -16.12
CA VAL A 150 6.38 24.38 -14.74
C VAL A 150 7.69 23.59 -14.65
N PRO A 151 8.82 24.21 -14.29
CA PRO A 151 10.06 23.49 -14.11
C PRO A 151 9.99 22.64 -12.84
N PHE A 152 10.40 21.38 -12.95
CA PHE A 152 10.42 20.44 -11.85
C PHE A 152 11.67 19.57 -11.83
N LYS A 153 12.17 19.29 -10.62
CA LYS A 153 13.29 18.40 -10.36
C LYS A 153 12.90 17.40 -9.28
N TRP A 154 13.07 16.11 -9.58
CA TRP A 154 12.82 15.03 -8.61
C TRP A 154 13.83 15.00 -7.46
N SER A 155 15.03 15.55 -7.66
CA SER A 155 16.05 15.73 -6.64
C SER A 155 17.02 16.83 -7.08
N GLU A 156 17.83 17.34 -6.16
CA GLU A 156 18.84 18.39 -6.45
C GLU A 156 19.80 17.99 -7.57
N ARG A 157 20.12 16.70 -7.65
CA ARG A 157 21.04 16.13 -8.65
C ARG A 157 20.34 15.70 -9.95
N ALA A 158 19.00 15.70 -9.98
CA ALA A 158 18.24 15.31 -11.16
C ALA A 158 18.18 16.44 -12.20
N LYS A 159 18.04 16.03 -13.46
CA LYS A 159 17.74 16.96 -14.55
C LYS A 159 16.39 17.64 -14.30
N SER A 160 16.30 18.92 -14.64
CA SER A 160 15.03 19.66 -14.66
C SER A 160 14.22 19.29 -15.88
N TYR A 161 12.92 19.08 -15.69
CA TYR A 161 11.96 18.88 -16.76
C TYR A 161 10.85 19.92 -16.64
N ASP A 162 10.39 20.42 -17.77
CA ASP A 162 9.23 21.30 -17.80
C ASP A 162 7.96 20.44 -17.94
N TYR A 163 7.06 20.56 -16.97
CA TYR A 163 5.76 19.91 -16.99
C TYR A 163 4.71 20.87 -17.58
N ASP A 164 4.00 20.40 -18.60
CA ASP A 164 2.82 21.06 -19.14
C ASP A 164 1.58 20.47 -18.45
N PHE A 165 1.23 21.04 -17.29
CA PHE A 165 0.05 20.62 -16.55
C PHE A 165 -1.23 20.98 -17.28
N PHE A 166 -1.25 22.08 -18.03
CA PHE A 166 -2.42 22.43 -18.84
C PHE A 166 -2.79 21.29 -19.81
N LYS A 167 -1.84 20.78 -20.59
CA LYS A 167 -2.09 19.63 -21.48
C LYS A 167 -2.35 18.31 -20.76
N SER A 168 -1.99 18.21 -19.48
CA SER A 168 -2.24 17.01 -18.69
C SER A 168 -3.64 17.00 -18.06
N PHE A 169 -4.17 18.17 -17.70
CA PHE A 169 -5.48 18.33 -17.07
C PHE A 169 -6.59 18.78 -18.03
N TYR A 170 -6.23 19.11 -19.28
CA TYR A 170 -7.17 19.48 -20.34
C TYR A 170 -6.93 18.68 -21.61
N SER A 171 -8.01 18.25 -22.26
CA SER A 171 -8.00 17.71 -23.61
C SER A 171 -8.50 18.77 -24.58
N PHE A 172 -7.91 18.82 -25.77
CA PHE A 172 -8.40 19.68 -26.84
C PHE A 172 -9.47 18.95 -27.64
N ASP A 173 -10.70 19.47 -27.59
CA ASP A 173 -11.77 19.06 -28.48
C ASP A 173 -11.53 19.68 -29.87
N LYS A 174 -11.28 18.83 -30.86
CA LYS A 174 -10.97 19.28 -32.22
C LYS A 174 -12.19 19.83 -32.95
N GLU A 175 -13.38 19.35 -32.64
CA GLU A 175 -14.62 19.73 -33.30
C GLU A 175 -15.10 21.08 -32.78
N LEU A 176 -15.14 21.21 -31.45
CA LEU A 176 -15.57 22.43 -30.78
C LEU A 176 -14.46 23.49 -30.67
N LYS A 177 -13.20 23.11 -30.94
CA LYS A 177 -11.99 23.94 -30.79
C LYS A 177 -11.83 24.53 -29.40
N VAL A 178 -12.25 23.79 -28.37
CA VAL A 178 -12.16 24.19 -26.96
C VAL A 178 -11.35 23.20 -26.14
N TYR A 179 -10.79 23.67 -25.03
CA TYR A 179 -10.17 22.82 -24.04
C TYR A 179 -11.19 22.39 -22.99
N SER A 180 -11.33 21.10 -22.79
CA SER A 180 -12.25 20.51 -21.81
C SER A 180 -11.46 19.87 -20.66
N PRO A 181 -11.92 20.00 -19.41
CA PRO A 181 -11.26 19.40 -18.27
C PRO A 181 -11.26 17.87 -18.38
N VAL A 182 -10.10 17.26 -18.11
CA VAL A 182 -9.93 15.82 -18.05
C VAL A 182 -10.28 15.33 -16.65
N GLU A 183 -11.10 14.28 -16.54
CA GLU A 183 -11.38 13.63 -15.25
C GLU A 183 -10.09 13.25 -14.53
N LEU A 184 -10.02 13.48 -13.21
CA LEU A 184 -8.80 13.21 -12.44
C LEU A 184 -8.35 11.74 -12.57
N SER A 185 -9.27 10.78 -12.68
CA SER A 185 -8.95 9.36 -12.90
C SER A 185 -8.15 9.07 -14.18
N LYS A 186 -8.20 9.97 -15.18
CA LYS A 186 -7.48 9.88 -16.45
C LYS A 186 -6.16 10.64 -16.43
N VAL A 187 -5.94 11.53 -15.45
CA VAL A 187 -4.65 12.19 -15.24
C VAL A 187 -3.67 11.19 -14.65
N SER A 188 -2.46 11.13 -15.19
CA SER A 188 -1.46 10.15 -14.75
C SER A 188 -1.07 10.36 -13.27
N PHE A 189 -0.82 9.25 -12.55
CA PHE A 189 -0.36 9.28 -11.16
C PHE A 189 0.87 10.18 -10.97
N ASN A 190 1.86 10.04 -11.85
CA ASN A 190 3.09 10.83 -11.80
C ASN A 190 2.84 12.32 -12.03
N THR A 191 1.92 12.69 -12.93
CA THR A 191 1.53 14.09 -13.12
C THR A 191 0.93 14.67 -11.84
N LYS A 192 0.01 13.93 -11.19
CA LYS A 192 -0.61 14.38 -9.92
C LYS A 192 0.43 14.56 -8.83
N SER A 193 1.32 13.59 -8.68
CA SER A 193 2.42 13.64 -7.72
C SER A 193 3.27 14.89 -7.91
N VAL A 194 3.72 15.14 -9.15
CA VAL A 194 4.59 16.28 -9.47
C VAL A 194 3.86 17.60 -9.27
N PHE A 195 2.59 17.69 -9.65
CA PHE A 195 1.77 18.88 -9.41
C PHE A 195 1.68 19.21 -7.93
N LEU A 196 1.30 18.23 -7.09
CA LEU A 196 1.09 18.44 -5.66
C LEU A 196 2.41 18.71 -4.92
N MET A 197 3.50 18.01 -5.28
CA MET A 197 4.83 18.30 -4.76
C MET A 197 5.27 19.73 -5.06
N HIS A 198 5.02 20.21 -6.28
CA HIS A 198 5.32 21.58 -6.66
C HIS A 198 4.43 22.57 -5.91
N TYR A 199 3.11 22.34 -5.89
CA TYR A 199 2.14 23.26 -5.31
C TYR A 199 2.31 23.42 -3.80
N PHE A 200 2.51 22.31 -3.07
CA PHE A 200 2.68 22.32 -1.62
C PHE A 200 4.14 22.38 -1.14
N ASN A 201 5.09 22.36 -2.08
CA ASN A 201 6.53 22.40 -1.81
C ASN A 201 6.99 21.29 -0.85
N TYR A 202 6.70 20.03 -1.20
CA TYR A 202 7.23 18.85 -0.52
C TYR A 202 7.92 17.91 -1.53
N SER A 203 8.68 16.95 -1.02
CA SER A 203 9.41 16.00 -1.86
C SER A 203 9.16 14.56 -1.42
N VAL A 204 9.25 13.65 -2.38
CA VAL A 204 9.17 12.21 -2.21
C VAL A 204 10.19 11.57 -3.15
N ASN A 205 10.68 10.38 -2.78
CA ASN A 205 11.64 9.69 -3.61
C ASN A 205 10.97 9.11 -4.87
N LYS A 206 11.47 9.52 -6.04
CA LYS A 206 10.96 9.08 -7.34
C LYS A 206 10.98 7.55 -7.50
N PHE A 207 12.08 6.89 -7.12
CA PHE A 207 12.23 5.45 -7.28
C PHE A 207 11.16 4.68 -6.49
N ASN A 208 10.89 5.11 -5.25
CA ASN A 208 9.87 4.49 -4.43
C ASN A 208 8.46 4.71 -4.99
N ILE A 209 8.18 5.89 -5.54
CA ILE A 209 6.91 6.15 -6.25
C ILE A 209 6.77 5.28 -7.50
N ASP A 210 7.83 5.15 -8.29
CA ASP A 210 7.82 4.36 -9.52
C ASP A 210 7.63 2.86 -9.23
N ASP A 211 8.16 2.36 -8.11
CA ASP A 211 7.92 0.99 -7.63
C ASP A 211 6.47 0.80 -7.17
N ILE A 212 5.93 1.73 -6.38
CA ILE A 212 4.52 1.68 -5.92
C ILE A 212 3.58 1.66 -7.14
N TYR A 213 3.82 2.54 -8.11
CA TYR A 213 3.04 2.58 -9.35
C TYR A 213 3.15 1.29 -10.15
N PHE A 214 4.37 0.74 -10.25
CA PHE A 214 4.61 -0.53 -10.91
C PHE A 214 3.85 -1.69 -10.24
N LEU A 215 3.96 -1.83 -8.92
CA LEU A 215 3.26 -2.86 -8.15
C LEU A 215 1.75 -2.75 -8.30
N ARG A 216 1.19 -1.54 -8.29
CA ARG A 216 -0.25 -1.34 -8.58
C ARG A 216 -0.63 -1.86 -9.95
N ASN A 217 0.16 -1.55 -10.99
CA ASN A 217 -0.15 -2.00 -12.34
C ASN A 217 -0.11 -3.54 -12.43
N LYS A 218 0.79 -4.19 -11.69
CA LYS A 218 0.83 -5.67 -11.60
C LYS A 218 -0.34 -6.25 -10.82
N GLY A 219 -0.77 -5.60 -9.73
CA GLY A 219 -1.99 -5.98 -9.01
C GLY A 219 -3.27 -5.77 -9.82
N SER A 220 -3.25 -4.89 -10.82
CA SER A 220 -4.43 -4.51 -11.63
C SER A 220 -4.52 -5.26 -12.96
N HIS A 221 -3.38 -5.70 -13.53
CA HIS A 221 -3.31 -6.42 -14.79
C HIS A 221 -2.77 -7.83 -14.58
N ARG A 222 -3.62 -8.84 -14.73
CA ARG A 222 -3.25 -10.27 -14.74
C ARG A 222 -2.61 -10.73 -16.07
N GLY A 223 -1.95 -9.82 -16.78
CA GLY A 223 -1.30 -10.11 -18.06
C GLY A 223 0.07 -10.77 -17.87
N THR A 224 0.55 -11.47 -18.89
CA THR A 224 1.90 -12.04 -18.91
C THR A 224 2.93 -10.92 -18.84
N LEU A 225 3.83 -10.99 -17.84
CA LEU A 225 4.93 -10.03 -17.70
C LEU A 225 5.92 -10.20 -18.85
N ASN A 226 6.36 -9.08 -19.44
CA ASN A 226 7.55 -9.11 -20.30
C ASN A 226 8.83 -9.28 -19.46
N GLU A 227 9.97 -9.53 -20.09
CA GLU A 227 11.20 -9.88 -19.38
C GLU A 227 11.71 -8.73 -18.49
N ASP A 228 11.63 -7.48 -18.96
CA ASP A 228 12.03 -6.30 -18.17
C ASP A 228 11.14 -6.12 -16.93
N GLU A 229 9.84 -6.36 -17.07
CA GLU A 229 8.90 -6.29 -15.96
C GLU A 229 9.12 -7.41 -14.95
N LYS A 230 9.48 -8.63 -15.40
CA LYS A 230 9.87 -9.71 -14.48
C LYS A 230 11.12 -9.33 -13.71
N ASN A 231 12.15 -8.82 -14.39
CA ASN A 231 13.39 -8.40 -13.76
C ASN A 231 13.16 -7.29 -12.74
N LYS A 232 12.33 -6.28 -13.08
CA LYS A 232 11.95 -5.22 -12.15
C LYS A 232 11.18 -5.77 -10.95
N LEU A 233 10.20 -6.64 -11.17
CA LEU A 233 9.44 -7.27 -10.09
C LEU A 233 10.39 -8.04 -9.16
N GLN A 234 11.23 -8.91 -9.70
CA GLN A 234 12.20 -9.69 -8.92
C GLN A 234 13.14 -8.79 -8.11
N SER A 235 13.62 -7.68 -8.69
CA SER A 235 14.44 -6.70 -7.96
C SER A 235 13.68 -6.07 -6.79
N ILE A 236 12.42 -5.69 -6.98
CA ILE A 236 11.59 -5.14 -5.90
C ILE A 236 11.41 -6.17 -4.78
N PHE A 237 11.17 -7.45 -5.11
CA PHE A 237 11.05 -8.52 -4.12
C PHE A 237 12.36 -8.71 -3.34
N ASN A 238 13.50 -8.80 -4.03
CA ASN A 238 14.81 -9.02 -3.42
C ASN A 238 15.25 -7.87 -2.50
N ASP A 239 14.86 -6.64 -2.82
CA ASP A 239 15.22 -5.44 -2.05
C ASP A 239 14.07 -4.91 -1.17
N PHE A 240 12.96 -5.65 -1.05
CA PHE A 240 11.76 -5.18 -0.38
C PHE A 240 12.03 -4.76 1.06
N ASP A 241 12.69 -5.60 1.85
CA ASP A 241 12.99 -5.30 3.27
C ASP A 241 13.87 -4.06 3.44
N LYS A 242 14.85 -3.88 2.54
CA LYS A 242 15.71 -2.68 2.51
C LYS A 242 14.89 -1.43 2.19
N ASN A 243 13.91 -1.57 1.30
CA ASN A 243 13.12 -0.46 0.77
C ASN A 243 11.81 -0.18 1.52
N TYR A 244 11.39 -1.07 2.42
CA TYR A 244 10.12 -1.00 3.13
C TYR A 244 9.90 0.33 3.84
N SER A 245 10.91 0.78 4.58
CA SER A 245 10.84 2.06 5.31
C SER A 245 10.68 3.25 4.37
N PHE A 246 11.27 3.19 3.16
CA PHE A 246 11.13 4.23 2.15
C PHE A 246 9.75 4.24 1.51
N TYR A 247 9.13 3.08 1.29
CA TYR A 247 7.73 3.02 0.81
C TYR A 247 6.76 3.63 1.83
N HIS A 248 6.94 3.33 3.11
CA HIS A 248 6.17 3.98 4.18
C HIS A 248 6.45 5.48 4.29
N LYS A 249 7.72 5.89 4.10
CA LYS A 249 8.10 7.30 4.09
C LYS A 249 7.40 8.08 2.98
N VAL A 250 7.22 7.51 1.78
CA VAL A 250 6.44 8.17 0.70
C VAL A 250 5.04 8.52 1.19
N LEU A 251 4.33 7.59 1.82
CA LEU A 251 2.99 7.85 2.35
C LEU A 251 3.00 8.91 3.45
N PHE A 252 3.99 8.85 4.35
CA PHE A 252 4.16 9.85 5.39
C PHE A 252 4.41 11.25 4.80
N ASP A 253 5.34 11.37 3.85
CA ASP A 253 5.68 12.63 3.20
C ASP A 253 4.49 13.20 2.42
N VAL A 254 3.67 12.35 1.79
CA VAL A 254 2.42 12.77 1.11
C VAL A 254 1.40 13.31 2.13
N VAL A 255 1.12 12.57 3.21
CA VAL A 255 0.15 12.97 4.24
C VAL A 255 0.56 14.23 4.99
N ASN A 256 1.86 14.47 5.13
CA ASN A 256 2.40 15.65 5.80
C ASN A 256 2.67 16.83 4.85
N GLY A 257 2.96 16.56 3.59
CA GLY A 257 3.27 17.58 2.59
C GLY A 257 2.01 18.29 2.07
N ILE A 258 0.90 17.56 1.92
CA ILE A 258 -0.34 18.11 1.38
C ILE A 258 -1.16 18.72 2.51
N LYS A 259 -1.26 20.05 2.52
CA LYS A 259 -1.84 20.79 3.65
C LYS A 259 -3.36 20.85 3.62
N ASN A 260 -3.98 20.77 2.43
CA ASN A 260 -5.43 20.94 2.27
C ASN A 260 -6.25 19.67 2.55
N ILE A 261 -5.65 18.62 3.10
CA ILE A 261 -6.37 17.44 3.61
C ILE A 261 -6.56 17.47 5.13
N ARG A 262 -6.05 18.51 5.78
CA ARG A 262 -6.01 18.74 7.23
C ARG A 262 -6.84 19.95 7.65
#